data_AF-A0AAV1GTV9-F1
#
_entry.id   AF-A0AAV1GTV9-F1
#
_cell.length_a   1.000
_cell.length_b   1.000
_cell.length_c   1.000
_cell.angle_alpha   90.00
_cell.angle_beta   90.00
_cell.angle_gamma   90.00
#
_symmetry.space_group_name_H-M   'P 1'
#
loop_
_entity.id
_entity.type
_entity.pdbx_description
1 polymer ?
#
loop_
_entity_poly.entity_id
_entity_poly.type
_entity_poly.pdbx_seq_one_letter_code
_entity_poly.pdbx_strand_id
1 'polypeptide(L)'
;MYTFSLLCALGLFAAIQVPRTSAVSESEKKEIVEKHKDLRKHVQPTARNMLNMEWSDKAAANAKKWADECQEQHSTPPFRNTGNGILCGENLFMSSHPVKWSTLIQSWYNEVKHWKFGVGAIDGAMIGHYLQIVTYKSKEVGCAYAYCPNNKLPHYYVCHYCPHGDINPEEPWEPGQPCGACKDSCSDGLCDNGCKVYDLFRNCEHFKWACPFFAIFRDEYCPATCQCDGKVK
;
A
#
# COMPACT_ATOMS: atom_id res chain seq x y z
N MET A 1 7.73 -73.76 -12.90
CA MET A 1 7.79 -72.58 -13.80
C MET A 1 7.00 -71.47 -13.13
N TYR A 2 7.69 -70.46 -12.60
CA TYR A 2 7.09 -69.36 -11.83
C TYR A 2 6.49 -68.32 -12.79
N THR A 3 5.21 -68.00 -12.60
CA THR A 3 4.52 -66.90 -13.26
C THR A 3 4.86 -65.59 -12.56
N PHE A 4 5.58 -64.70 -13.25
CA PHE A 4 5.80 -63.32 -12.82
C PHE A 4 4.60 -62.45 -13.23
N SER A 5 3.79 -62.05 -12.26
CA SER A 5 2.77 -61.02 -12.45
C SER A 5 3.41 -59.64 -12.24
N LEU A 6 3.58 -58.87 -13.31
CA LEU A 6 3.94 -57.45 -13.22
C LEU A 6 2.69 -56.64 -12.80
N LEU A 7 2.67 -56.17 -11.54
CA LEU A 7 1.77 -55.11 -11.10
C LEU A 7 2.36 -53.76 -11.54
N CYS A 8 1.78 -53.16 -12.58
CA CYS A 8 2.09 -51.79 -12.97
C CYS A 8 1.35 -50.85 -12.01
N ALA A 9 2.03 -50.39 -10.96
CA ALA A 9 1.52 -49.36 -10.06
C ALA A 9 1.52 -48.02 -10.80
N LEU A 10 0.38 -47.65 -11.41
CA LEU A 10 0.13 -46.30 -11.87
C LEU A 10 0.00 -45.39 -10.64
N GLY A 11 1.12 -44.86 -10.18
CA GLY A 11 1.14 -43.79 -9.18
C GLY A 11 0.46 -42.56 -9.75
N LEU A 12 -0.76 -42.27 -9.31
CA LEU A 12 -1.39 -40.96 -9.42
C LEU A 12 -0.57 -39.97 -8.58
N PHE A 13 0.52 -39.46 -9.15
CA PHE A 13 1.13 -38.23 -8.65
C PHE A 13 0.17 -37.09 -9.00
N ALA A 14 -0.70 -36.73 -8.06
CA ALA A 14 -1.29 -35.40 -8.10
C ALA A 14 -0.11 -34.41 -8.01
N ALA A 15 0.26 -33.81 -9.13
CA ALA A 15 1.26 -32.75 -9.14
C ALA A 15 0.72 -31.62 -8.27
N ILE A 16 1.25 -31.47 -7.05
CA ILE A 16 1.02 -30.29 -6.23
C ILE A 16 1.57 -29.13 -7.06
N GLN A 17 0.70 -28.40 -7.75
CA GLN A 17 1.10 -27.21 -8.47
C GLN A 17 1.42 -26.16 -7.41
N VAL A 18 2.72 -25.98 -7.14
CA VAL A 18 3.22 -25.03 -6.16
C VAL A 18 2.88 -23.61 -6.66
N PRO A 19 2.40 -22.71 -5.77
CA PRO A 19 2.28 -21.30 -6.07
C PRO A 19 3.54 -20.76 -6.73
N ARG A 20 3.37 -20.02 -7.83
CA ARG A 20 4.50 -19.39 -8.52
C ARG A 20 4.33 -17.88 -8.43
N THR A 21 5.11 -17.26 -7.55
CA THR A 21 5.32 -15.81 -7.60
C THR A 21 6.33 -15.47 -8.67
N SER A 22 6.03 -14.42 -9.44
CA SER A 22 7.04 -13.76 -10.26
C SER A 22 7.50 -12.50 -9.55
N ALA A 23 8.80 -12.21 -9.64
CA ALA A 23 9.29 -10.89 -9.28
C ALA A 23 8.62 -9.85 -10.17
N VAL A 24 8.16 -8.75 -9.56
CA VAL A 24 7.70 -7.57 -10.31
C VAL A 24 8.91 -6.99 -11.03
N SER A 25 8.86 -6.94 -12.35
CA SER A 25 9.94 -6.42 -13.20
C SER A 25 10.14 -4.92 -13.00
N GLU A 26 11.33 -4.40 -13.34
CA GLU A 26 11.61 -2.96 -13.23
C GLU A 26 10.62 -2.08 -14.04
N SER A 27 10.17 -2.57 -15.20
CA SER A 27 9.12 -1.90 -15.97
C SER A 27 7.78 -1.86 -15.24
N GLU A 28 7.40 -2.94 -14.56
CA GLU A 28 6.16 -2.99 -13.79
C GLU A 28 6.27 -2.15 -12.52
N LYS A 29 7.42 -2.15 -11.82
CA LYS A 29 7.66 -1.25 -10.69
C LYS A 29 7.43 0.21 -11.09
N LYS A 30 7.99 0.61 -12.23
CA LYS A 30 7.78 1.95 -12.80
C LYS A 30 6.32 2.21 -13.17
N GLU A 31 5.66 1.25 -13.81
CA GLU A 31 4.22 1.35 -14.15
C GLU A 31 3.36 1.56 -12.89
N ILE A 32 3.60 0.78 -11.84
CA ILE A 32 2.88 0.86 -10.57
C ILE A 32 3.07 2.25 -9.95
N VAL A 33 4.32 2.69 -9.77
CA VAL A 33 4.63 3.96 -9.13
C VAL A 33 4.06 5.14 -9.93
N GLU A 34 4.29 5.18 -11.24
CA GLU A 34 3.80 6.28 -12.07
C GLU A 34 2.27 6.31 -12.13
N LYS A 35 1.60 5.15 -12.14
CA LYS A 35 0.14 5.11 -12.08
C LYS A 35 -0.41 5.69 -10.77
N HIS A 36 0.21 5.37 -9.63
CA HIS A 36 -0.19 5.95 -8.35
C HIS A 36 0.06 7.46 -8.32
N LYS A 37 1.22 7.92 -8.80
CA LYS A 37 1.55 9.36 -8.87
C LYS A 37 0.55 10.12 -9.75
N ASP A 38 0.24 9.59 -10.93
CA ASP A 38 -0.76 10.17 -11.84
C ASP A 38 -2.13 10.36 -11.16
N LEU A 39 -2.63 9.32 -10.50
CA LEU A 39 -3.91 9.37 -9.78
C LEU A 39 -3.89 10.34 -8.60
N ARG A 40 -2.77 10.43 -7.87
CA ARG A 40 -2.59 11.30 -6.70
C ARG A 40 -2.53 12.78 -7.08
N LYS A 41 -1.99 13.13 -8.25
CA LYS A 41 -1.94 14.51 -8.77
C LYS A 41 -3.32 15.08 -9.09
N HIS A 42 -4.26 14.21 -9.47
CA HIS A 42 -5.56 14.61 -10.02
C HIS A 42 -6.72 14.41 -9.04
N VAL A 43 -6.44 14.24 -7.74
CA VAL A 43 -7.50 14.14 -6.72
C VAL A 43 -8.35 15.41 -6.66
N GLN A 44 -9.61 15.26 -6.27
CA GLN A 44 -10.54 16.37 -6.10
C GLN A 44 -11.25 16.30 -4.74
N PRO A 45 -11.25 17.41 -3.95
CA PRO A 45 -10.53 18.67 -4.16
C PRO A 45 -9.00 18.47 -4.25
N THR A 46 -8.29 19.41 -4.88
CA THR A 46 -6.82 19.33 -5.01
C THR A 46 -6.14 19.25 -3.64
N ALA A 47 -5.04 18.51 -3.57
CA ALA A 47 -4.31 18.26 -2.33
C ALA A 47 -3.08 19.16 -2.20
N ARG A 48 -2.91 19.83 -1.05
CA ARG A 48 -1.72 20.67 -0.80
C ARG A 48 -0.53 19.92 -0.21
N ASN A 49 -0.76 18.74 0.36
CA ASN A 49 0.22 17.97 1.14
C ASN A 49 0.43 16.53 0.62
N MET A 50 -0.05 16.21 -0.59
CA MET A 50 0.04 14.87 -1.15
C MET A 50 1.50 14.46 -1.38
N LEU A 51 1.99 13.44 -0.67
CA LEU A 51 3.37 12.99 -0.88
C LEU A 51 3.54 12.31 -2.24
N ASN A 52 4.71 12.51 -2.82
CA ASN A 52 5.20 11.72 -3.93
C ASN A 52 5.38 10.27 -3.49
N MET A 53 5.13 9.33 -4.40
CA MET A 53 5.21 7.91 -4.12
C MET A 53 6.43 7.29 -4.80
N GLU A 54 7.15 6.44 -4.07
CA GLU A 54 8.31 5.69 -4.54
C GLU A 54 8.17 4.18 -4.31
N TRP A 55 9.01 3.39 -4.98
CA TRP A 55 9.01 1.94 -4.82
C TRP A 55 9.76 1.53 -3.54
N SER A 56 9.20 0.60 -2.77
CA SER A 56 9.83 0.04 -1.57
C SER A 56 10.07 -1.46 -1.72
N ASP A 57 11.33 -1.86 -1.85
CA ASP A 57 11.70 -3.27 -1.92
C ASP A 57 11.37 -4.03 -0.64
N LYS A 58 11.37 -3.36 0.52
CA LYS A 58 10.95 -3.95 1.79
C LYS A 58 9.45 -4.28 1.79
N ALA A 59 8.62 -3.34 1.32
CA ALA A 59 7.19 -3.57 1.17
C ALA A 59 6.91 -4.66 0.14
N ALA A 60 7.61 -4.64 -1.00
CA ALA A 60 7.49 -5.66 -2.05
C ALA A 60 7.89 -7.07 -1.55
N ALA A 61 8.94 -7.16 -0.73
CA ALA A 61 9.34 -8.43 -0.12
C ALA A 61 8.26 -8.99 0.82
N ASN A 62 7.61 -8.15 1.62
CA ASN A 62 6.48 -8.58 2.46
C ASN A 62 5.27 -8.94 1.61
N ALA A 63 4.88 -8.11 0.64
CA ALA A 63 3.78 -8.39 -0.28
C ALA A 63 3.99 -9.72 -1.02
N LYS A 64 5.22 -10.02 -1.43
CA LYS A 64 5.58 -11.29 -2.06
C LYS A 64 5.38 -12.48 -1.13
N LYS A 65 5.86 -12.40 0.11
CA LYS A 65 5.66 -13.48 1.10
C LYS A 65 4.18 -13.75 1.31
N TRP A 66 3.34 -12.71 1.34
CA TRP A 66 1.89 -12.88 1.47
C TRP A 66 1.25 -13.50 0.21
N ALA A 67 1.63 -13.00 -0.96
CA ALA A 67 1.13 -13.53 -2.23
C ALA A 67 1.49 -15.02 -2.42
N ASP A 68 2.67 -15.44 -1.95
CA ASP A 68 3.12 -16.84 -1.97
C ASP A 68 2.20 -17.78 -1.15
N GLU A 69 1.49 -17.27 -0.14
CA GLU A 69 0.57 -18.08 0.66
C GLU A 69 -0.73 -18.40 -0.10
N CYS A 70 -1.02 -17.68 -1.20
CA CYS A 70 -2.25 -17.84 -1.98
C CYS A 70 -3.55 -17.77 -1.15
N GLN A 71 -3.52 -17.07 -0.02
CA GLN A 71 -4.69 -16.82 0.80
C GLN A 71 -5.40 -15.56 0.28
N GLU A 72 -6.63 -15.70 -0.20
CA GLU A 72 -7.48 -14.60 -0.70
C GLU A 72 -8.06 -13.75 0.45
N GLN A 73 -7.20 -13.33 1.38
CA GLN A 73 -7.55 -12.52 2.55
C GLN A 73 -6.44 -11.52 2.85
N HIS A 74 -6.78 -10.49 3.63
CA HIS A 74 -5.78 -9.51 4.09
C HIS A 74 -4.76 -10.13 5.04
N SER A 75 -3.51 -9.71 4.91
CA SER A 75 -2.45 -10.06 5.85
C SER A 75 -2.70 -9.42 7.23
N THR A 76 -1.96 -9.83 8.25
CA THR A 76 -2.05 -9.16 9.56
C THR A 76 -1.19 -7.88 9.59
N PRO A 77 -1.54 -6.84 10.36
CA PRO A 77 -0.73 -5.63 10.46
C PRO A 77 0.74 -5.88 10.83
N PRO A 78 1.09 -6.80 11.76
CA PRO A 78 2.50 -7.13 12.04
C PRO A 78 3.27 -7.67 10.83
N PHE A 79 2.60 -8.38 9.92
CA PHE A 79 3.21 -8.91 8.70
C PHE A 79 3.62 -7.80 7.73
N ARG A 80 2.95 -6.65 7.80
CA ARG A 80 3.19 -5.47 6.95
C ARG A 80 4.17 -4.47 7.55
N ASN A 81 4.91 -4.85 8.58
CA ASN A 81 5.92 -3.99 9.19
C ASN A 81 7.22 -4.03 8.36
N THR A 82 7.70 -2.88 7.90
CA THR A 82 8.96 -2.76 7.13
C THR A 82 10.17 -2.38 8.00
N GLY A 83 10.00 -2.42 9.32
CA GLY A 83 10.99 -2.06 10.34
C GLY A 83 10.78 -0.64 10.88
N ASN A 84 11.46 -0.32 11.98
CA ASN A 84 11.47 1.02 12.61
C ASN A 84 10.07 1.58 12.95
N GLY A 85 9.13 0.70 13.28
CA GLY A 85 7.75 1.09 13.60
C GLY A 85 6.88 1.48 12.40
N ILE A 86 7.36 1.27 11.16
CA ILE A 86 6.60 1.58 9.95
C ILE A 86 5.64 0.43 9.64
N LEU A 87 4.37 0.63 9.97
CA LEU A 87 3.28 -0.24 9.53
C LEU A 87 2.80 0.19 8.15
N CYS A 88 2.51 -0.78 7.29
CA CYS A 88 2.00 -0.55 5.94
C CYS A 88 0.56 -1.04 5.79
N GLY A 89 -0.20 -0.39 4.91
CA GLY A 89 -1.53 -0.81 4.47
C GLY A 89 -1.46 -1.80 3.33
N GLU A 90 -2.61 -2.24 2.82
CA GLU A 90 -2.68 -3.30 1.82
C GLU A 90 -3.90 -3.16 0.91
N ASN A 91 -3.65 -3.26 -0.41
CA ASN A 91 -4.69 -3.53 -1.39
C ASN A 91 -4.47 -4.91 -2.01
N LEU A 92 -5.57 -5.63 -2.23
CA LEU A 92 -5.60 -6.96 -2.83
C LEU A 92 -6.43 -6.94 -4.11
N PHE A 93 -6.04 -7.76 -5.08
CA PHE A 93 -6.83 -7.98 -6.29
C PHE A 93 -6.68 -9.42 -6.76
N MET A 94 -7.79 -10.03 -7.15
CA MET A 94 -7.82 -11.40 -7.66
C MET A 94 -8.56 -11.43 -8.99
N SER A 95 -8.10 -12.26 -9.92
CA SER A 95 -8.72 -12.40 -11.24
C SER A 95 -8.54 -13.79 -11.83
N SER A 96 -9.38 -14.11 -12.82
CA SER A 96 -9.30 -15.39 -13.54
C SER A 96 -8.25 -15.40 -14.66
N HIS A 97 -7.72 -14.23 -15.02
CA HIS A 97 -6.77 -14.03 -16.13
C HIS A 97 -5.74 -12.97 -15.70
N PRO A 98 -4.53 -12.92 -16.28
CA PRO A 98 -3.57 -11.87 -15.96
C PRO A 98 -4.10 -10.47 -16.30
N VAL A 99 -3.93 -9.53 -15.37
CA VAL A 99 -4.30 -8.11 -15.52
C VAL A 99 -3.06 -7.23 -15.42
N LYS A 100 -2.99 -6.17 -16.23
CA LYS A 100 -1.94 -5.15 -16.16
C LYS A 100 -2.06 -4.34 -14.87
N TRP A 101 -0.93 -3.97 -14.27
CA TRP A 101 -0.89 -3.18 -13.04
C TRP A 101 -1.65 -1.85 -13.15
N SER A 102 -1.47 -1.11 -14.25
CA SER A 102 -2.22 0.14 -14.47
C SER A 102 -3.73 -0.05 -14.49
N THR A 103 -4.22 -1.18 -15.01
CA THR A 103 -5.65 -1.50 -15.09
C THR A 103 -6.21 -1.87 -13.72
N LEU A 104 -5.53 -2.72 -12.95
CA LEU A 104 -5.99 -3.11 -11.61
C LEU A 104 -5.92 -1.92 -10.63
N ILE A 105 -4.86 -1.09 -10.69
CA ILE A 105 -4.75 0.11 -9.84
C ILE A 105 -5.87 1.09 -10.17
N GLN A 106 -6.22 1.25 -11.45
CA GLN A 106 -7.38 2.05 -11.83
C GLN A 106 -8.68 1.47 -11.28
N SER A 107 -8.82 0.14 -11.21
CA SER A 107 -10.01 -0.51 -10.64
C SER A 107 -10.18 -0.19 -9.16
N TRP A 108 -9.10 -0.22 -8.37
CA TRP A 108 -9.08 0.23 -6.98
C TRP A 108 -9.44 1.72 -6.86
N TYR A 109 -8.87 2.58 -7.71
CA TYR A 109 -9.17 4.00 -7.70
C TYR A 109 -10.63 4.33 -8.05
N ASN A 110 -11.27 3.51 -8.88
CA ASN A 110 -12.64 3.74 -9.33
C ASN A 110 -13.69 3.67 -8.21
N GLU A 111 -13.33 3.19 -7.01
CA GLU A 111 -14.17 3.32 -5.82
C GLU A 111 -14.45 4.79 -5.44
N VAL A 112 -13.70 5.76 -5.97
CA VAL A 112 -13.98 7.21 -5.87
C VAL A 112 -15.43 7.57 -6.25
N LYS A 113 -16.07 6.77 -7.11
CA LYS A 113 -17.48 6.94 -7.49
C LYS A 113 -18.47 6.80 -6.33
N HIS A 114 -18.04 6.11 -5.27
CA HIS A 114 -18.80 5.82 -4.05
C HIS A 114 -18.32 6.65 -2.85
N TRP A 115 -17.52 7.69 -3.12
CA TRP A 115 -16.86 8.48 -2.10
C TRP A 115 -17.04 9.97 -2.34
N LYS A 116 -17.11 10.75 -1.26
CA LYS A 116 -17.11 12.21 -1.32
C LYS A 116 -16.23 12.81 -0.23
N PHE A 117 -15.40 13.77 -0.61
CA PHE A 117 -14.55 14.51 0.33
C PHE A 117 -15.38 15.18 1.42
N GLY A 118 -14.92 15.07 2.67
CA GLY A 118 -15.60 15.57 3.87
C GLY A 118 -16.83 14.76 4.28
N VAL A 119 -17.11 13.63 3.62
CA VAL A 119 -18.26 12.76 3.92
C VAL A 119 -17.85 11.30 4.07
N GLY A 120 -16.90 10.81 3.27
CA GLY A 120 -16.57 9.39 3.23
C GLY A 120 -17.44 8.63 2.22
N ALA A 121 -17.84 7.40 2.58
CA ALA A 121 -18.69 6.58 1.73
C ALA A 121 -20.10 7.18 1.60
N ILE A 122 -20.65 7.24 0.39
CA ILE A 122 -21.95 7.90 0.14
C ILE A 122 -23.12 6.92 -0.05
N ASP A 123 -22.83 5.64 -0.25
CA ASP A 123 -23.82 4.60 -0.55
C ASP A 123 -23.50 3.24 0.09
N GLY A 124 -22.61 3.23 1.09
CA GLY A 124 -22.20 2.02 1.81
C GLY A 124 -21.30 1.06 1.03
N ALA A 125 -20.88 1.41 -0.19
CA ALA A 125 -19.91 0.62 -0.94
C ALA A 125 -18.49 0.71 -0.32
N MET A 126 -17.64 -0.24 -0.71
CA MET A 126 -16.24 -0.25 -0.30
C MET A 126 -15.47 0.88 -1.00
N ILE A 127 -14.70 1.61 -0.21
CA ILE A 127 -13.87 2.75 -0.64
C ILE A 127 -12.41 2.62 -0.20
N GLY A 128 -12.07 1.52 0.48
CA GLY A 128 -10.79 1.34 1.15
C GLY A 128 -9.61 1.32 0.19
N HIS A 129 -9.77 0.71 -0.99
CA HIS A 129 -8.67 0.64 -1.95
C HIS A 129 -8.39 2.01 -2.55
N TYR A 130 -9.44 2.78 -2.87
CA TYR A 130 -9.28 4.17 -3.28
C TYR A 130 -8.58 5.01 -2.22
N LEU A 131 -9.06 4.96 -0.97
CA LEU A 131 -8.46 5.71 0.15
C LEU A 131 -6.98 5.37 0.33
N GLN A 132 -6.60 4.10 0.19
CA GLN A 132 -5.21 3.70 0.29
C GLN A 132 -4.33 4.32 -0.81
N ILE A 133 -4.84 4.46 -2.04
CA ILE A 133 -4.12 5.10 -3.15
C ILE A 133 -3.90 6.58 -2.89
N VAL A 134 -4.89 7.28 -2.34
CA VAL A 134 -4.92 8.74 -2.21
C VAL A 134 -4.60 9.26 -0.80
N THR A 135 -4.24 8.39 0.13
CA THR A 135 -3.80 8.83 1.47
C THR A 135 -2.52 9.64 1.33
N TYR A 136 -2.54 10.91 1.74
CA TYR A 136 -1.44 11.85 1.51
C TYR A 136 -0.09 11.35 2.04
N LYS A 137 -0.12 10.62 3.16
CA LYS A 137 1.05 10.19 3.92
C LYS A 137 1.72 8.92 3.38
N SER A 138 0.98 8.06 2.67
CA SER A 138 1.52 6.84 2.07
C SER A 138 2.40 7.22 0.87
N LYS A 139 3.72 7.12 1.06
CA LYS A 139 4.75 7.60 0.12
C LYS A 139 5.59 6.48 -0.49
N GLU A 140 5.42 5.26 -0.01
CA GLU A 140 6.11 4.08 -0.52
C GLU A 140 5.07 3.03 -0.92
N VAL A 141 5.30 2.34 -2.02
CA VAL A 141 4.51 1.18 -2.44
C VAL A 141 5.42 0.03 -2.83
N GLY A 142 5.05 -1.18 -2.45
CA GLY A 142 5.71 -2.40 -2.91
C GLY A 142 4.68 -3.48 -3.16
N CYS A 143 4.73 -4.09 -4.33
CA CYS A 143 3.72 -5.05 -4.77
C CYS A 143 4.32 -6.39 -5.16
N ALA A 144 3.46 -7.40 -5.26
CA ALA A 144 3.78 -8.73 -5.72
C ALA A 144 2.60 -9.37 -6.47
N TYR A 145 2.93 -10.30 -7.35
CA TYR A 145 1.97 -11.13 -8.08
C TYR A 145 2.29 -12.61 -7.89
N ALA A 146 1.25 -13.41 -7.66
CA ALA A 146 1.29 -14.86 -7.55
C ALA A 146 0.27 -15.51 -8.49
N TYR A 147 0.67 -16.63 -9.10
CA TYR A 147 -0.25 -17.58 -9.70
C TYR A 147 -0.59 -18.69 -8.71
N CYS A 148 -1.86 -18.78 -8.35
CA CYS A 148 -2.45 -19.63 -7.33
C CYS A 148 -3.41 -20.66 -7.97
N PRO A 149 -2.89 -21.77 -8.52
CA PRO A 149 -3.67 -22.69 -9.37
C PRO A 149 -4.85 -23.36 -8.67
N ASN A 150 -4.82 -23.45 -7.34
CA ASN A 150 -5.88 -24.05 -6.54
C ASN A 150 -7.00 -23.07 -6.17
N ASN A 151 -6.82 -21.77 -6.44
CA ASN A 151 -7.81 -20.75 -6.16
C ASN A 151 -8.78 -20.59 -7.33
N LYS A 152 -10.02 -20.20 -7.04
CA LYS A 152 -11.03 -19.90 -8.08
C LYS A 152 -10.59 -18.75 -8.98
N LEU A 153 -9.89 -17.76 -8.41
CA LEU A 153 -9.28 -16.64 -9.11
C LEU A 153 -7.75 -16.78 -8.99
N PRO A 154 -7.09 -17.50 -9.92
CA PRO A 154 -5.70 -17.89 -9.75
C PRO A 154 -4.69 -16.76 -9.88
N HIS A 155 -5.07 -15.58 -10.35
CA HIS A 155 -4.14 -14.44 -10.48
C HIS A 155 -4.30 -13.50 -9.29
N TYR A 156 -3.36 -13.56 -8.35
CA TYR A 156 -3.41 -12.82 -7.08
C TYR A 156 -2.36 -11.71 -7.05
N TYR A 157 -2.80 -10.50 -6.71
CA TYR A 157 -1.99 -9.29 -6.65
C TYR A 157 -2.10 -8.68 -5.26
N VAL A 158 -0.95 -8.32 -4.69
CA VAL A 158 -0.83 -7.73 -3.36
C VAL A 158 0.01 -6.46 -3.49
N CYS A 159 -0.47 -5.33 -2.98
CA CYS A 159 0.31 -4.10 -2.85
C CYS A 159 0.30 -3.64 -1.39
N HIS A 160 1.48 -3.38 -0.83
CA HIS A 160 1.67 -2.79 0.50
C HIS A 160 2.05 -1.33 0.38
N TYR A 161 1.48 -0.49 1.24
CA TYR A 161 1.60 0.98 1.18
C TYR A 161 2.15 1.53 2.49
N CYS A 162 3.30 2.19 2.44
CA CYS A 162 4.01 2.62 3.65
C CYS A 162 4.16 4.15 3.69
N PRO A 163 3.97 4.77 4.87
CA PRO A 163 3.24 4.22 6.01
C PRO A 163 1.75 4.00 5.67
N HIS A 164 1.08 3.10 6.38
CA HIS A 164 -0.38 2.99 6.38
C HIS A 164 -1.00 4.31 6.83
N GLY A 165 -0.42 4.91 7.87
CA GLY A 165 -0.99 6.08 8.55
C GLY A 165 -2.38 5.81 9.15
N ASP A 166 -2.89 6.79 9.89
CA ASP A 166 -4.28 6.82 10.31
C ASP A 166 -5.10 7.44 9.18
N ILE A 167 -5.75 6.59 8.38
CA ILE A 167 -6.50 7.03 7.22
C ILE A 167 -7.83 7.59 7.72
N ASN A 168 -7.98 8.92 7.68
CA ASN A 168 -9.29 9.54 7.81
C ASN A 168 -10.08 9.31 6.51
N PRO A 169 -11.17 8.52 6.52
CA PRO A 169 -11.93 8.23 5.31
C PRO A 169 -12.67 9.44 4.77
N GLU A 170 -12.90 10.49 5.56
CA GLU A 170 -13.58 11.71 5.13
C GLU A 170 -12.60 12.69 4.48
N GLU A 171 -11.39 12.80 5.05
CA GLU A 171 -10.36 13.75 4.65
C GLU A 171 -8.97 13.08 4.57
N PRO A 172 -8.70 12.26 3.52
CA PRO A 172 -7.44 11.54 3.38
C PRO A 172 -6.26 12.42 2.92
N TRP A 173 -6.48 13.72 2.71
CA TRP A 173 -5.47 14.74 2.44
C TRP A 173 -5.97 16.14 2.85
N GLU A 174 -5.07 17.12 2.92
CA GLU A 174 -5.46 18.52 3.15
C GLU A 174 -5.79 19.22 1.83
N PRO A 175 -6.98 19.82 1.69
CA PRO A 175 -7.35 20.51 0.47
C PRO A 175 -6.56 21.81 0.30
N GLY A 176 -6.21 22.14 -0.94
CA GLY A 176 -5.56 23.40 -1.27
C GLY A 176 -4.78 23.34 -2.57
N GLN A 177 -4.02 24.42 -2.85
CA GLN A 177 -3.15 24.48 -4.02
C GLN A 177 -2.14 23.33 -3.98
N PRO A 178 -1.94 22.58 -5.09
CA PRO A 178 -0.92 21.55 -5.18
C PRO A 178 0.42 22.04 -4.63
N CYS A 179 1.07 21.19 -3.82
CA CYS A 179 2.30 21.51 -3.09
C CYS A 179 2.25 22.73 -2.14
N GLY A 180 1.07 23.24 -1.78
CA GLY A 180 0.93 24.37 -0.86
C GLY A 180 1.48 24.13 0.56
N ALA A 181 1.73 22.87 0.95
CA ALA A 181 2.39 22.50 2.21
C ALA A 181 3.90 22.16 2.06
N CYS A 182 4.44 22.21 0.83
CA CYS A 182 5.80 21.76 0.51
C CYS A 182 6.44 22.57 -0.63
N LYS A 183 6.32 23.90 -0.57
CA LYS A 183 6.68 24.81 -1.68
C LYS A 183 8.09 24.58 -2.24
N ASP A 184 9.06 24.35 -1.37
CA ASP A 184 10.48 24.16 -1.74
C ASP A 184 10.83 22.69 -2.06
N SER A 185 9.85 21.80 -2.07
CA SER A 185 10.04 20.35 -2.25
C SER A 185 8.84 19.75 -2.96
N CYS A 186 8.62 20.23 -4.19
CA CYS A 186 7.50 19.86 -5.04
C CYS A 186 8.00 19.27 -6.36
N SER A 187 7.52 18.08 -6.70
CA SER A 187 7.70 17.44 -8.00
C SER A 187 6.35 17.19 -8.63
N ASP A 188 6.01 18.00 -9.64
CA ASP A 188 4.81 17.82 -10.47
C ASP A 188 3.51 17.68 -9.65
N GLY A 189 3.30 18.61 -8.71
CA GLY A 189 2.11 18.65 -7.86
C GLY A 189 2.13 17.73 -6.64
N LEU A 190 3.22 16.98 -6.42
CA LEU A 190 3.43 16.09 -5.27
C LEU A 190 4.60 16.56 -4.39
N CYS A 191 4.47 16.36 -3.09
CA CYS A 191 5.47 16.74 -2.08
C CYS A 191 6.58 15.69 -1.91
N ASP A 192 7.84 16.11 -1.92
CA ASP A 192 9.01 15.23 -1.72
C ASP A 192 9.62 15.34 -0.31
N ASN A 193 9.12 16.25 0.53
CA ASN A 193 9.64 16.51 1.88
C ASN A 193 8.93 15.71 2.98
N GLY A 194 8.53 14.46 2.72
CA GLY A 194 7.87 13.62 3.72
C GLY A 194 8.75 13.31 4.93
N CYS A 195 8.18 13.40 6.14
CA CYS A 195 8.86 13.00 7.37
C CYS A 195 9.23 11.50 7.35
N LYS A 196 10.37 11.15 7.94
CA LYS A 196 10.89 9.77 7.99
C LYS A 196 10.55 9.04 9.30
N VAL A 197 10.11 9.79 10.30
CA VAL A 197 9.61 9.30 11.58
C VAL A 197 8.12 9.60 11.64
N TYR A 198 7.40 8.93 12.53
CA TYR A 198 5.94 9.01 12.59
C TYR A 198 5.48 9.19 14.02
N ASP A 199 4.50 10.06 14.21
CA ASP A 199 3.83 10.22 15.48
C ASP A 199 2.99 8.97 15.79
N LEU A 200 3.04 8.54 17.04
CA LEU A 200 2.21 7.46 17.56
C LEU A 200 0.76 7.93 17.76
N PHE A 201 0.56 9.22 18.08
CA PHE A 201 -0.74 9.79 18.38
C PHE A 201 -1.14 10.87 17.39
N ARG A 202 -2.43 10.87 17.00
CA ARG A 202 -3.02 11.88 16.10
C ARG A 202 -2.92 13.32 16.62
N ASN A 203 -2.98 13.50 17.95
CA ASN A 203 -2.99 14.82 18.58
C ASN A 203 -1.59 15.30 18.99
N CYS A 204 -0.52 14.73 18.43
CA CYS A 204 0.85 15.11 18.76
C CYS A 204 1.13 16.60 18.55
N GLU A 205 0.51 17.26 17.57
CA GLU A 205 0.61 18.72 17.39
C GLU A 205 0.18 19.51 18.64
N HIS A 206 -0.83 19.04 19.38
CA HIS A 206 -1.23 19.66 20.65
C HIS A 206 -0.10 19.60 21.69
N PHE A 207 0.72 18.56 21.65
CA PHE A 207 1.82 18.33 22.57
C PHE A 207 3.17 18.83 22.06
N LYS A 208 3.22 19.62 20.98
CA LYS A 208 4.48 20.16 20.47
C LYS A 208 5.28 20.95 21.52
N TRP A 209 4.59 21.62 22.45
CA TRP A 209 5.22 22.33 23.57
C TRP A 209 6.03 21.41 24.50
N ALA A 210 5.72 20.11 24.54
CA ALA A 210 6.40 19.11 25.37
C ALA A 210 7.74 18.65 24.77
N CYS A 211 7.94 18.84 23.45
CA CYS A 211 9.13 18.38 22.74
C CYS A 211 10.45 18.86 23.37
N PRO A 212 10.63 20.12 23.81
CA PRO A 212 11.90 20.55 24.42
C PRO A 212 12.15 19.92 25.80
N PHE A 213 11.10 19.58 26.54
CA PHE A 213 11.20 19.19 27.95
C PHE A 213 11.22 17.68 28.18
N PHE A 214 10.53 16.91 27.33
CA PHE A 214 10.29 15.49 27.56
C PHE A 214 10.80 14.65 26.39
N ALA A 215 11.86 13.87 26.64
CA ALA A 215 12.46 12.98 25.64
C ALA A 215 11.45 11.97 25.08
N ILE A 216 10.55 11.46 25.92
CA ILE A 216 9.49 10.51 25.50
C ILE A 216 8.61 11.07 24.36
N PHE A 217 8.34 12.38 24.35
CA PHE A 217 7.61 13.01 23.25
C PHE A 217 8.45 13.11 21.98
N ARG A 218 9.75 13.38 22.11
CA ARG A 218 10.65 13.46 20.95
C ARG A 218 10.97 12.11 20.34
N ASP A 219 11.04 11.06 21.15
CA ASP A 219 11.68 9.81 20.74
C ASP A 219 10.66 8.70 20.49
N GLU A 220 9.54 8.70 21.24
CA GLU A 220 8.56 7.61 21.20
C GLU A 220 7.17 8.08 20.75
N TYR A 221 6.62 9.12 21.38
CA TYR A 221 5.22 9.48 21.18
C TYR A 221 4.99 10.36 19.96
N CYS A 222 5.80 11.40 19.79
CA CYS A 222 5.59 12.45 18.80
C CYS A 222 6.86 12.84 18.01
N PRO A 223 7.68 11.87 17.54
CA PRO A 223 8.94 12.19 16.88
C PRO A 223 8.76 12.99 15.59
N ALA A 224 7.67 12.81 14.84
CA ALA A 224 7.43 13.61 13.64
C ALA A 224 7.10 15.06 14.02
N THR A 225 6.19 15.26 14.96
CA THR A 225 5.87 16.61 15.46
C THR A 225 7.10 17.32 16.01
N CYS A 226 7.99 16.61 16.72
CA CYS A 226 9.15 17.20 17.37
C CYS A 226 10.37 17.41 16.46
N GLN A 227 10.53 16.63 15.38
CA GLN A 227 11.77 16.59 14.59
C GLN A 227 11.59 16.95 13.11
N CYS A 228 10.35 17.01 12.61
CA CYS A 228 10.05 17.22 11.19
C CYS A 228 9.37 18.56 10.92
N ASP A 229 9.93 19.65 11.44
CA ASP A 229 9.48 21.00 11.10
C ASP A 229 9.61 21.28 9.60
N GLY A 230 8.56 21.86 9.00
CA GLY A 230 8.51 22.17 7.57
C GLY A 230 8.35 20.96 6.64
N LYS A 231 8.12 19.76 7.19
CA LYS A 231 7.86 18.53 6.42
C LYS A 231 6.39 18.14 6.49
N VAL A 232 5.93 17.42 5.48
CA VAL A 232 4.63 16.74 5.53
C VAL A 232 4.76 15.56 6.48
N LYS A 233 3.92 15.52 7.51
CA LYS A 233 4.01 14.60 8.65
C LYS A 233 2.95 13.52 8.62
#